data_AF-Q96318-F1
#
_entry.id   AF-Q96318-F1
#
_cell.length_a   1.000
_cell.length_b   1.000
_cell.length_c   1.000
_cell.angle_alpha   90.00
_cell.angle_beta   90.00
_cell.angle_gamma   90.00
#
_symmetry.space_group_name_H-M   'P 1'
#
loop_
_entity.id
_entity.type
_entity.pdbx_description
1 polymer ?
#
loop_
_entity_poly.entity_id
_entity_poly.type
_entity_poly.pdbx_seq_one_letter_code
_entity_poly.pdbx_strand_id
1 'polypeptide(L)'
;MVKLSNLLVATFGVLLVLNGCLARQSLGVPPQLQNECNLDNLDVLQATETIKSEAGQIEYWDHNHPQLRCVGVSVARYVIEQGGLYLPTFFTSPKISYVVQGTGISGRVVPGCAETFMDSQPMQGQQQGQPWQGRQGQQGQPWEGQGQQGQQGRQGQPWEGQGQQGQQGRQGQQGQPWEGQGQQGQQGFRDMHQKVEHVRRGDVFANTPGSAHWIYNSGEQPLVIIALLDIANYQNQLDRNPRVFHLAGNNQQGGFGGSQQQQEQKNLWSGFDAQVIAQALKIDVQLAQQLQNQQDSRGNIVRVKGPFQVVRPPLRQPYESEEWRHPRSPQGNGLEETICSMRSHENIDDPARADVYKPSLGRVTSVNSYTLPILEYVRLSATRGVLQGNAMVLPKYNMNANEILYCTGGQGRIQVVNDNGQNVLDQQVQKGQLVVIPQGFAYVVQSHGNKFEWISFKTNENAMISTLAGRTSLLRALPLEVISNGFQISPEEARKIKFNTLETTLTRAAGRQQQQLIEEIVEA
;
A
#
# COMPACT_ATOMS: atom_id res chain seq x y z
N MET A 1 -50.11 -22.69 1.51
CA MET A 1 -48.67 -23.01 1.47
C MET A 1 -48.09 -23.11 0.05
N VAL A 2 -48.75 -23.74 -0.93
CA VAL A 2 -48.21 -23.91 -2.31
C VAL A 2 -47.88 -22.59 -3.04
N LYS A 3 -48.70 -21.53 -2.87
CA LYS A 3 -48.45 -20.23 -3.53
C LYS A 3 -47.20 -19.49 -3.02
N LEU A 4 -46.80 -19.68 -1.75
CA LEU A 4 -45.56 -19.07 -1.22
C LEU A 4 -44.31 -19.79 -1.72
N SER A 5 -44.38 -21.12 -1.89
CA SER A 5 -43.25 -21.91 -2.41
C SER A 5 -42.87 -21.49 -3.83
N ASN A 6 -43.86 -21.23 -4.69
CA ASN A 6 -43.59 -20.80 -6.07
C ASN A 6 -43.00 -19.39 -6.15
N LEU A 7 -43.34 -18.50 -5.20
CA LEU A 7 -42.78 -17.14 -5.16
C LEU A 7 -41.30 -17.14 -4.73
N LEU A 8 -40.94 -18.02 -3.77
CA LEU A 8 -39.56 -18.20 -3.31
C LEU A 8 -38.66 -18.83 -4.38
N VAL A 9 -39.17 -19.80 -5.15
CA VAL A 9 -38.42 -20.41 -6.26
C VAL A 9 -38.21 -19.39 -7.39
N ALA A 10 -39.21 -18.56 -7.71
CA ALA A 10 -39.08 -17.51 -8.72
C ALA A 10 -38.06 -16.43 -8.32
N THR A 11 -38.03 -16.02 -7.05
CA THR A 11 -37.06 -15.03 -6.56
C THR A 11 -35.64 -15.59 -6.51
N PHE A 12 -35.45 -16.85 -6.10
CA PHE A 12 -34.14 -17.51 -6.18
C PHE A 12 -33.66 -17.70 -7.62
N GLY A 13 -34.55 -18.05 -8.55
CA GLY A 13 -34.23 -18.16 -9.98
C GLY A 13 -33.80 -16.84 -10.60
N VAL A 14 -34.49 -15.74 -10.29
CA VAL A 14 -34.13 -14.39 -10.77
C VAL A 14 -32.81 -13.92 -10.16
N LEU A 15 -32.56 -14.18 -8.86
CA LEU A 15 -31.28 -13.87 -8.22
C LEU A 15 -30.11 -14.70 -8.79
N LEU A 16 -30.32 -15.97 -9.13
CA LEU A 16 -29.30 -16.81 -9.76
C LEU A 16 -29.02 -16.37 -11.21
N VAL A 17 -30.04 -15.97 -11.97
CA VAL A 17 -29.85 -15.47 -13.35
C VAL A 17 -29.21 -14.07 -13.33
N LEU A 18 -29.61 -13.17 -12.43
CA LEU A 18 -29.00 -11.85 -12.30
C LEU A 18 -27.54 -11.95 -11.82
N ASN A 19 -27.24 -12.79 -10.83
CA ASN A 19 -25.85 -13.03 -10.41
C ASN A 19 -25.05 -13.79 -11.50
N GLY A 20 -25.67 -14.72 -12.22
CA GLY A 20 -25.02 -15.43 -13.33
C GLY A 20 -24.71 -14.54 -14.54
N CYS A 21 -25.58 -13.57 -14.85
CA CYS A 21 -25.36 -12.59 -15.92
C CYS A 21 -24.33 -11.53 -15.52
N LEU A 22 -24.32 -11.07 -14.27
CA LEU A 22 -23.29 -10.14 -13.77
C LEU A 22 -21.93 -10.82 -13.62
N ALA A 23 -21.88 -12.09 -13.19
CA ALA A 23 -20.64 -12.85 -13.11
C ALA A 23 -20.02 -13.10 -14.49
N ARG A 24 -20.83 -13.37 -15.53
CA ARG A 24 -20.33 -13.60 -16.90
C ARG A 24 -19.70 -12.38 -17.55
N GLN A 25 -20.06 -11.15 -17.17
CA GLN A 25 -19.39 -9.95 -17.68
C GLN A 25 -18.01 -9.70 -17.06
N SER A 26 -17.68 -10.35 -15.94
CA SER A 26 -16.43 -10.10 -15.19
C SER A 26 -15.30 -11.12 -15.43
N LEU A 27 -15.57 -12.25 -16.09
CA LEU A 27 -14.64 -13.39 -16.15
C LEU A 27 -13.91 -13.57 -17.50
N GLY A 28 -14.12 -12.69 -18.48
CA GLY A 28 -13.40 -12.69 -19.75
C GLY A 28 -12.50 -11.47 -19.88
N VAL A 29 -11.35 -11.62 -20.54
CA VAL A 29 -10.56 -10.47 -21.02
C VAL A 29 -11.47 -9.66 -21.94
N PRO A 30 -11.75 -8.37 -21.64
CA PRO A 30 -12.58 -7.54 -22.50
C PRO A 30 -12.07 -7.62 -23.95
N PRO A 31 -12.94 -7.67 -24.98
CA PRO A 31 -12.49 -7.80 -26.37
C PRO A 31 -11.43 -6.76 -26.78
N GLN A 32 -11.50 -5.57 -26.18
CA GLN A 32 -10.55 -4.47 -26.40
C GLN A 32 -9.12 -4.78 -25.92
N LEU A 33 -8.96 -5.72 -24.98
CA LEU A 33 -7.68 -6.18 -24.42
C LEU A 33 -7.12 -7.41 -25.16
N GLN A 34 -7.82 -7.95 -26.17
CA GLN A 34 -7.30 -9.07 -26.95
C GLN A 34 -5.99 -8.65 -27.64
N ASN A 35 -4.92 -9.40 -27.36
CA ASN A 35 -3.55 -9.20 -27.86
C ASN A 35 -2.77 -7.99 -27.30
N GLU A 36 -3.28 -7.25 -26.30
CA GLU A 36 -2.52 -6.11 -25.73
C GLU A 36 -1.19 -6.54 -25.07
N CYS A 37 -1.11 -7.79 -24.61
CA CYS A 37 0.09 -8.37 -23.99
C CYS A 37 0.96 -9.22 -24.93
N ASN A 38 0.71 -9.19 -26.25
CA ASN A 38 1.62 -9.81 -27.21
C ASN A 38 2.79 -8.84 -27.47
N LEU A 39 3.80 -8.88 -26.60
CA LEU A 39 4.95 -7.96 -26.59
C LEU A 39 6.20 -8.68 -27.09
N ASP A 40 6.63 -8.36 -28.31
CA ASP A 40 7.82 -8.95 -28.95
C ASP A 40 9.13 -8.25 -28.55
N ASN A 41 9.03 -7.02 -28.03
CA ASN A 41 10.16 -6.27 -27.46
C ASN A 41 9.69 -5.45 -26.27
N LEU A 42 10.49 -5.40 -25.23
CA LEU A 42 10.32 -4.54 -24.06
C LEU A 42 11.47 -3.54 -24.01
N ASP A 43 11.14 -2.36 -23.50
CA ASP A 43 12.05 -1.25 -23.28
C ASP A 43 12.15 -0.93 -21.78
N VAL A 44 13.32 -0.48 -21.36
CA VAL A 44 13.49 0.14 -20.02
C VAL A 44 12.85 1.52 -20.04
N LEU A 45 11.76 1.70 -19.28
CA LEU A 45 10.95 2.92 -19.35
C LEU A 45 11.44 4.01 -18.39
N GLN A 46 11.30 5.26 -18.83
CA GLN A 46 11.53 6.48 -18.05
C GLN A 46 10.25 7.32 -18.02
N ALA A 47 10.16 8.24 -17.05
CA ALA A 47 9.04 9.15 -16.98
C ALA A 47 8.99 10.00 -18.26
N THR A 48 7.82 10.11 -18.86
CA THR A 48 7.58 10.79 -20.14
C THR A 48 7.03 12.20 -19.96
N GLU A 49 6.41 12.48 -18.81
CA GLU A 49 5.77 13.76 -18.51
C GLU A 49 6.13 14.23 -17.09
N THR A 50 6.22 15.55 -16.90
CA THR A 50 6.48 16.15 -15.59
C THR A 50 5.55 17.34 -15.38
N ILE A 51 4.73 17.27 -14.34
CA ILE A 51 3.86 18.37 -13.90
C ILE A 51 4.54 19.08 -12.73
N LYS A 52 4.89 20.35 -12.93
CA LYS A 52 5.55 21.18 -11.91
C LYS A 52 4.52 21.85 -10.98
N SER A 53 4.89 22.03 -9.72
CA SER A 53 4.11 22.74 -8.69
C SER A 53 5.05 23.64 -7.86
N GLU A 54 4.50 24.45 -6.97
CA GLU A 54 5.23 25.45 -6.17
C GLU A 54 6.35 24.86 -5.28
N ALA A 55 6.13 23.66 -4.74
CA ALA A 55 7.06 23.00 -3.82
C ALA A 55 7.35 21.54 -4.22
N GLY A 56 7.38 21.26 -5.52
CA GLY A 56 7.70 19.93 -6.02
C GLY A 56 7.24 19.67 -7.44
N GLN A 57 7.30 18.40 -7.84
CA GLN A 57 6.83 17.95 -9.15
C GLN A 57 6.30 16.51 -9.08
N ILE A 58 5.47 16.16 -10.06
CA ILE A 58 4.96 14.82 -10.27
C ILE A 58 5.38 14.37 -11.67
N GLU A 59 6.07 13.24 -11.75
CA GLU A 59 6.59 12.67 -12.98
C GLU A 59 5.77 11.43 -13.32
N TYR A 60 5.28 11.32 -14.55
CA TYR A 60 4.41 10.24 -14.99
C TYR A 60 5.06 9.42 -16.09
N TRP A 61 4.76 8.12 -16.12
CA TRP A 61 5.01 7.25 -17.25
C TRP A 61 3.73 7.12 -18.05
N ASP A 62 3.80 7.31 -19.38
CA ASP A 62 2.66 7.18 -20.29
C ASP A 62 1.93 5.84 -20.11
N HIS A 63 0.71 5.88 -19.56
CA HIS A 63 -0.10 4.67 -19.33
C HIS A 63 -0.62 4.06 -20.63
N ASN A 64 -0.58 4.80 -21.74
CA ASN A 64 -0.90 4.28 -23.07
C ASN A 64 0.28 3.53 -23.70
N HIS A 65 1.48 3.58 -23.10
CA HIS A 65 2.61 2.81 -23.55
C HIS A 65 2.23 1.31 -23.61
N PRO A 66 2.52 0.59 -24.71
CA PRO A 66 2.05 -0.79 -24.90
C PRO A 66 2.31 -1.72 -23.69
N GLN A 67 3.52 -1.64 -23.14
CA GLN A 67 3.90 -2.40 -21.94
C GLN A 67 3.02 -2.09 -20.70
N LEU A 68 2.73 -0.81 -20.42
CA LEU A 68 1.92 -0.40 -19.26
C LEU A 68 0.42 -0.67 -19.48
N ARG A 69 -0.03 -0.54 -20.72
CA ARG A 69 -1.39 -0.86 -21.14
C ARG A 69 -1.68 -2.36 -20.96
N CYS A 70 -0.77 -3.23 -21.41
CA CYS A 70 -0.84 -4.69 -21.19
C CYS A 70 -1.04 -5.04 -19.71
N VAL A 71 -0.17 -4.54 -18.83
CA VAL A 71 -0.25 -4.88 -17.41
C VAL A 71 -1.36 -4.11 -16.67
N GLY A 72 -1.92 -3.09 -17.30
CA GLY A 72 -3.09 -2.36 -16.85
C GLY A 72 -2.83 -1.47 -15.64
N VAL A 73 -1.73 -0.73 -15.65
CA VAL A 73 -1.33 0.14 -14.53
C VAL A 73 -0.92 1.53 -15.00
N SER A 74 -0.95 2.49 -14.08
CA SER A 74 -0.32 3.81 -14.25
C SER A 74 0.71 4.03 -13.15
N VAL A 75 1.85 4.62 -13.50
CA VAL A 75 2.98 4.83 -12.58
C VAL A 75 3.28 6.32 -12.47
N ALA A 76 3.51 6.79 -11.25
CA ALA A 76 3.88 8.17 -10.97
C ALA A 76 5.00 8.24 -9.91
N ARG A 77 5.90 9.20 -10.07
CA ARG A 77 6.93 9.55 -9.09
C ARG A 77 6.67 10.97 -8.57
N TYR A 78 6.45 11.07 -7.27
CA TYR A 78 6.28 12.34 -6.57
C TYR A 78 7.63 12.78 -6.03
N VAL A 79 7.98 14.04 -6.25
CA VAL A 79 9.16 14.70 -5.68
C VAL A 79 8.66 15.92 -4.92
N ILE A 80 8.61 15.82 -3.58
CA ILE A 80 8.08 16.87 -2.70
C ILE A 80 9.26 17.56 -2.01
N GLU A 81 9.43 18.85 -2.25
CA GLU A 81 10.51 19.64 -1.65
C GLU A 81 10.30 19.81 -0.14
N GLN A 82 11.34 20.27 0.56
CA GLN A 82 11.26 20.58 1.99
C GLN A 82 10.11 21.57 2.27
N GLY A 83 9.25 21.22 3.22
CA GLY A 83 8.07 22.02 3.57
C GLY A 83 6.96 21.99 2.51
N GLY A 84 7.07 21.12 1.50
CA GLY A 84 6.04 20.90 0.49
C GLY A 84 4.89 20.03 1.02
N LEU A 85 3.67 20.37 0.66
CA LEU A 85 2.44 19.63 0.93
C LEU A 85 1.79 19.20 -0.39
N TYR A 86 1.78 17.89 -0.64
CA TYR A 86 0.94 17.28 -1.66
C TYR A 86 -0.53 17.33 -1.18
N LEU A 87 -1.36 18.08 -1.89
CA LEU A 87 -2.73 18.39 -1.49
C LEU A 87 -3.65 17.16 -1.53
N PRO A 88 -4.73 17.15 -0.72
CA PRO A 88 -5.66 16.03 -0.64
C PRO A 88 -6.21 15.61 -2.00
N THR A 89 -5.89 14.37 -2.39
CA THR A 89 -6.24 13.81 -3.70
C THR A 89 -6.74 12.38 -3.52
N PHE A 90 -7.77 11.98 -4.29
CA PHE A 90 -8.21 10.59 -4.38
C PHE A 90 -8.24 10.08 -5.82
N PHE A 91 -8.28 8.76 -5.96
CA PHE A 91 -8.23 8.05 -7.23
C PHE A 91 -9.38 7.04 -7.32
N THR A 92 -9.80 6.68 -8.52
CA THR A 92 -10.79 5.60 -8.74
C THR A 92 -10.17 4.20 -8.68
N SER A 93 -8.85 4.13 -8.75
CA SER A 93 -8.08 2.88 -8.77
C SER A 93 -7.31 2.71 -7.47
N PRO A 94 -7.09 1.47 -7.00
CA PRO A 94 -6.24 1.22 -5.85
C PRO A 94 -4.81 1.69 -6.10
N LYS A 95 -4.18 2.23 -5.07
CA LYS A 95 -2.82 2.78 -5.14
C LYS A 95 -1.92 2.05 -4.16
N ILE A 96 -0.73 1.68 -4.60
CA ILE A 96 0.38 1.27 -3.73
C ILE A 96 1.57 2.19 -3.97
N SER A 97 2.25 2.59 -2.90
CA SER A 97 3.35 3.56 -2.95
C SER A 97 4.54 3.06 -2.15
N TYR A 98 5.74 3.49 -2.54
CA TYR A 98 6.99 3.21 -1.84
C TYR A 98 7.80 4.50 -1.68
N VAL A 99 8.24 4.79 -0.45
CA VAL A 99 9.10 5.95 -0.15
C VAL A 99 10.55 5.60 -0.52
N VAL A 100 11.02 6.17 -1.63
CA VAL A 100 12.38 5.96 -2.16
C VAL A 100 13.42 6.70 -1.31
N GLN A 101 13.11 7.93 -0.90
CA GLN A 101 14.02 8.76 -0.10
C GLN A 101 13.25 9.79 0.72
N GLY A 102 13.86 10.31 1.78
CA GLY A 102 13.30 11.36 2.62
C GLY A 102 12.38 10.84 3.74
N THR A 103 11.74 11.79 4.42
CA THR A 103 10.81 11.54 5.53
C THR A 103 9.71 12.60 5.52
N GLY A 104 8.55 12.27 6.05
CA GLY A 104 7.38 13.12 6.04
C GLY A 104 6.30 12.63 6.98
N ILE A 105 5.12 13.20 6.82
CA ILE A 105 3.88 12.69 7.39
C ILE A 105 2.82 12.59 6.30
N SER A 106 1.89 11.67 6.46
CA SER A 106 0.82 11.39 5.52
C SER A 106 -0.49 11.23 6.27
N GLY A 107 -1.57 11.80 5.71
CA GLY A 107 -2.92 11.55 6.19
C GLY A 107 -3.73 10.84 5.12
N ARG A 108 -4.52 9.86 5.55
CA ARG A 108 -5.52 9.18 4.72
C ARG A 108 -6.89 9.42 5.34
N VAL A 109 -7.83 9.88 4.53
CA VAL A 109 -9.23 10.07 4.91
C VAL A 109 -10.02 8.89 4.38
N VAL A 110 -10.49 8.02 5.29
CA VAL A 110 -11.40 6.92 4.97
C VAL A 110 -12.83 7.41 5.23
N PRO A 111 -13.69 7.47 4.20
CA PRO A 111 -15.07 7.93 4.38
C PRO A 111 -15.82 7.11 5.44
N GLY A 112 -16.51 7.81 6.34
CA GLY A 112 -17.28 7.20 7.43
C GLY A 112 -16.48 6.87 8.70
N CYS A 113 -15.16 7.07 8.71
CA CYS A 113 -14.33 6.91 9.90
C CYS A 113 -14.26 8.21 10.72
N ALA A 114 -14.26 8.08 12.03
CA ALA A 114 -14.21 9.19 12.98
C ALA A 114 -12.81 9.84 13.07
N GLU A 115 -12.80 11.09 13.53
CA GLU A 115 -11.61 11.83 13.92
C GLU A 115 -11.02 11.25 15.21
N THR A 116 -9.90 10.51 15.09
CA THR A 116 -9.28 9.79 16.22
C THR A 116 -8.09 10.51 16.83
N PHE A 117 -7.55 11.55 16.16
CA PHE A 117 -6.50 12.40 16.68
C PHE A 117 -7.12 13.75 17.05
N MET A 118 -7.02 14.14 18.32
CA MET A 118 -7.73 15.29 18.89
C MET A 118 -6.79 16.09 19.81
N ASP A 119 -6.79 17.41 19.68
CA ASP A 119 -6.11 18.33 20.62
C ASP A 119 -7.16 19.08 21.44
N SER A 120 -7.11 18.92 22.76
CA SER A 120 -8.07 19.54 23.67
C SER A 120 -7.56 20.91 24.11
N GLN A 121 -8.43 21.92 24.13
CA GLN A 121 -8.08 23.20 24.73
C GLN A 121 -7.88 22.99 26.24
N PRO A 122 -6.75 23.45 26.82
CA PRO A 122 -6.62 23.43 28.27
C PRO A 122 -7.75 24.27 28.87
N MET A 123 -8.53 23.67 29.77
CA MET A 123 -9.65 24.32 30.44
C MET A 123 -9.11 25.51 31.25
N GLN A 124 -9.28 26.73 30.74
CA GLN A 124 -8.96 27.96 31.45
C GLN A 124 -9.97 28.12 32.60
N GLY A 125 -9.67 27.53 33.77
CA GLY A 125 -10.58 27.59 34.92
C GLY A 125 -10.08 27.03 36.27
N GLN A 126 -8.88 26.44 36.35
CA GLN A 126 -8.37 25.85 37.61
C GLN A 126 -7.15 26.58 38.24
N GLN A 127 -6.97 27.86 37.96
CA GLN A 127 -6.04 28.70 38.73
C GLN A 127 -6.81 29.68 39.62
N GLN A 128 -7.31 29.17 40.75
CA GLN A 128 -7.54 29.90 42.02
C GLN A 128 -8.17 28.92 43.03
N GLY A 129 -7.39 27.92 43.46
CA GLY A 129 -7.71 27.05 44.59
C GLY A 129 -6.65 27.23 45.67
N GLN A 130 -7.05 27.80 46.80
CA GLN A 130 -6.20 28.17 47.93
C GLN A 130 -5.32 27.01 48.45
N PRO A 131 -4.10 27.27 48.93
CA PRO A 131 -3.27 26.26 49.57
C PRO A 131 -3.84 25.93 50.96
N TRP A 132 -4.38 24.72 51.14
CA TRP A 132 -4.71 24.20 52.47
C TRP A 132 -3.43 23.83 53.21
N GLN A 133 -3.07 24.68 54.17
CA GLN A 133 -2.08 24.42 55.21
C GLN A 133 -2.67 23.47 56.27
N GLY A 134 -1.86 22.48 56.66
CA GLY A 134 -1.85 21.93 58.01
C GLY A 134 -2.75 20.71 58.30
N ARG A 135 -2.13 19.54 58.41
CA ARG A 135 -1.83 18.92 59.71
C ARG A 135 -1.04 17.61 59.54
N GLN A 136 0.06 17.54 60.27
CA GLN A 136 0.91 16.37 60.47
C GLN A 136 0.14 15.24 61.18
N GLY A 137 0.48 13.98 60.86
CA GLY A 137 0.03 12.82 61.63
C GLY A 137 0.49 11.48 61.05
N GLN A 138 1.64 11.00 61.52
CA GLN A 138 2.03 9.59 61.76
C GLN A 138 2.09 8.62 60.55
N GLN A 139 3.31 8.28 60.08
CA GLN A 139 4.18 7.16 60.51
C GLN A 139 3.79 5.78 59.90
N GLY A 140 4.74 5.16 59.18
CA GLY A 140 4.71 3.73 58.81
C GLY A 140 5.50 3.40 57.54
N GLN A 141 6.71 2.88 57.70
CA GLN A 141 7.72 2.54 56.68
C GLN A 141 7.48 1.19 55.95
N PRO A 142 8.19 0.92 54.81
CA PRO A 142 7.88 -0.17 53.88
C PRO A 142 8.61 -1.50 54.20
N TRP A 143 8.03 -2.64 53.78
CA TRP A 143 8.59 -3.99 53.97
C TRP A 143 9.16 -4.57 52.68
N GLU A 144 10.47 -4.83 52.68
CA GLU A 144 11.13 -5.86 51.87
C GLU A 144 11.10 -7.19 52.65
N GLY A 145 10.76 -8.30 51.99
CA GLY A 145 10.77 -9.62 52.62
C GLY A 145 10.71 -10.74 51.59
N GLN A 146 11.86 -11.37 51.36
CA GLN A 146 12.05 -12.58 50.54
C GLN A 146 11.33 -13.78 51.16
N GLY A 147 10.74 -14.65 50.34
CA GLY A 147 10.18 -15.93 50.78
C GLY A 147 9.91 -16.86 49.58
N GLN A 148 10.42 -18.08 49.66
CA GLN A 148 10.64 -19.02 48.58
C GLN A 148 9.40 -19.85 48.16
N GLN A 149 9.42 -20.22 46.87
CA GLN A 149 8.93 -21.44 46.21
C GLN A 149 7.96 -22.39 46.96
N GLY A 150 6.81 -22.65 46.32
CA GLY A 150 5.88 -23.74 46.62
C GLY A 150 5.09 -24.13 45.37
N GLN A 151 4.88 -25.43 45.15
CA GLN A 151 4.57 -26.07 43.87
C GLN A 151 3.11 -25.99 43.40
N GLN A 152 2.98 -26.29 42.10
CA GLN A 152 1.82 -26.56 41.25
C GLN A 152 0.60 -27.27 41.90
N GLY A 153 -0.60 -26.86 41.49
CA GLY A 153 -1.86 -27.56 41.75
C GLY A 153 -3.01 -27.06 40.84
N ARG A 154 -3.63 -28.01 40.15
CA ARG A 154 -4.72 -27.96 39.14
C ARG A 154 -6.07 -27.29 39.55
N GLN A 155 -6.82 -26.92 38.49
CA GLN A 155 -8.29 -26.96 38.29
C GLN A 155 -9.19 -25.79 38.73
N GLY A 156 -10.11 -25.37 37.81
CA GLY A 156 -11.36 -24.67 38.13
C GLY A 156 -11.95 -23.77 37.01
N GLN A 157 -12.93 -24.27 36.24
CA GLN A 157 -14.01 -23.49 35.56
C GLN A 157 -15.25 -23.45 36.52
N PRO A 158 -16.47 -22.97 36.18
CA PRO A 158 -17.01 -21.94 35.23
C PRO A 158 -18.05 -20.98 35.91
N TRP A 159 -18.52 -19.90 35.26
CA TRP A 159 -19.74 -19.16 35.68
C TRP A 159 -20.74 -19.00 34.50
N GLU A 160 -21.91 -19.65 34.60
CA GLU A 160 -23.16 -19.35 33.89
C GLU A 160 -24.18 -18.81 34.91
N GLY A 161 -24.96 -17.79 34.55
CA GLY A 161 -26.06 -17.26 35.38
C GLY A 161 -27.20 -16.73 34.51
N GLN A 162 -28.29 -17.50 34.43
CA GLN A 162 -29.58 -17.11 33.85
C GLN A 162 -30.43 -16.36 34.90
N GLY A 163 -31.20 -15.35 34.47
CA GLY A 163 -32.23 -14.69 35.27
C GLY A 163 -33.38 -14.21 34.38
N GLN A 164 -34.54 -14.84 34.54
CA GLN A 164 -35.78 -14.63 33.78
C GLN A 164 -36.77 -13.69 34.50
N GLN A 165 -37.58 -13.01 33.68
CA GLN A 165 -39.00 -12.63 33.86
C GLN A 165 -39.42 -11.60 34.94
N GLY A 166 -40.19 -10.59 34.49
CA GLY A 166 -41.05 -9.74 35.31
C GLY A 166 -41.94 -8.84 34.44
N GLN A 167 -43.23 -9.19 34.36
CA GLN A 167 -44.28 -8.54 33.56
C GLN A 167 -44.96 -7.35 34.26
N GLN A 168 -45.52 -6.46 33.43
CA GLN A 168 -46.78 -5.70 33.58
C GLN A 168 -46.93 -4.60 34.66
N GLY A 169 -47.24 -3.40 34.16
CA GLY A 169 -48.42 -2.64 34.59
C GLY A 169 -48.21 -1.42 35.49
N ARG A 170 -48.39 -0.20 34.94
CA ARG A 170 -49.40 0.78 35.40
C ARG A 170 -49.30 2.10 34.62
N GLN A 171 -50.47 2.54 34.18
CA GLN A 171 -50.75 3.87 33.63
C GLN A 171 -50.70 4.95 34.72
N GLY A 172 -50.38 6.18 34.30
CA GLY A 172 -50.89 7.40 34.92
C GLY A 172 -49.86 8.30 35.58
N GLN A 173 -49.38 9.31 34.85
CA GLN A 173 -49.47 10.72 35.27
C GLN A 173 -48.95 11.64 34.16
N GLN A 174 -49.79 12.58 33.75
CA GLN A 174 -49.43 13.72 32.92
C GLN A 174 -48.51 14.66 33.74
N GLY A 175 -47.35 14.99 33.19
CA GLY A 175 -46.39 15.93 33.77
C GLY A 175 -45.55 16.57 32.66
N GLN A 176 -45.93 17.81 32.34
CA GLN A 176 -45.22 18.97 31.77
C GLN A 176 -43.98 18.78 30.85
N PRO A 177 -43.83 19.61 29.79
CA PRO A 177 -42.67 19.55 28.89
C PRO A 177 -41.38 19.93 29.62
N TRP A 178 -40.35 19.10 29.51
CA TRP A 178 -39.00 19.43 29.96
C TRP A 178 -38.38 20.45 28.99
N GLU A 179 -38.43 21.72 29.36
CA GLU A 179 -37.39 22.69 29.00
C GLU A 179 -36.18 22.45 29.91
N GLY A 180 -35.45 21.37 29.62
CA GLY A 180 -34.20 21.03 30.27
C GLY A 180 -33.04 21.76 29.59
N GLN A 181 -32.49 22.76 30.26
CA GLN A 181 -31.20 23.37 29.96
C GLN A 181 -30.11 22.28 29.87
N GLY A 182 -29.80 21.85 28.65
CA GLY A 182 -28.61 21.05 28.36
C GLY A 182 -27.40 21.94 28.16
N GLN A 183 -26.86 22.52 29.24
CA GLN A 183 -25.46 22.94 29.25
C GLN A 183 -24.57 21.68 29.21
N GLN A 184 -24.45 21.05 28.04
CA GLN A 184 -23.29 20.23 27.76
C GLN A 184 -22.16 21.21 27.45
N GLY A 185 -21.27 21.41 28.42
CA GLY A 185 -20.01 22.11 28.18
C GLY A 185 -19.31 21.45 27.01
N GLN A 186 -19.31 22.13 25.85
CA GLN A 186 -18.46 21.77 24.73
C GLN A 186 -17.03 21.80 25.27
N GLN A 187 -16.44 20.63 25.53
CA GLN A 187 -15.00 20.52 25.64
C GLN A 187 -14.44 21.08 24.33
N GLY A 188 -13.87 22.28 24.38
CA GLY A 188 -13.36 22.95 23.19
C GLY A 188 -12.17 22.15 22.68
N PHE A 189 -12.31 21.47 21.56
CA PHE A 189 -11.16 20.91 20.84
C PHE A 189 -10.56 22.01 19.95
N ARG A 190 -9.22 22.08 19.86
CA ARG A 190 -8.54 22.97 18.92
C ARG A 190 -8.61 22.43 17.50
N ASP A 191 -8.41 21.12 17.37
CA ASP A 191 -8.42 20.40 16.12
C ASP A 191 -8.78 18.93 16.36
N MET A 192 -9.47 18.33 15.41
CA MET A 192 -9.85 16.92 15.38
C MET A 192 -9.75 16.44 13.94
N HIS A 193 -8.99 15.38 13.72
CA HIS A 193 -8.83 14.81 12.38
C HIS A 193 -8.56 13.30 12.44
N GLN A 194 -8.61 12.62 11.29
CA GLN A 194 -8.21 11.22 11.20
C GLN A 194 -6.71 11.04 11.46
N LYS A 195 -6.32 9.80 11.76
CA LYS A 195 -4.95 9.40 12.07
C LYS A 195 -3.94 9.91 11.03
N VAL A 196 -2.86 10.51 11.52
CA VAL A 196 -1.73 10.96 10.72
C VAL A 196 -0.56 10.02 10.95
N GLU A 197 0.03 9.53 9.88
CA GLU A 197 1.10 8.53 9.90
C GLU A 197 2.43 9.18 9.54
N HIS A 198 3.51 8.70 10.15
CA HIS A 198 4.85 9.04 9.71
C HIS A 198 5.18 8.22 8.46
N VAL A 199 5.83 8.86 7.49
CA VAL A 199 6.35 8.18 6.31
C VAL A 199 7.85 8.42 6.20
N ARG A 200 8.61 7.37 5.97
CA ARG A 200 10.07 7.39 5.84
C ARG A 200 10.52 6.45 4.75
N ARG A 201 11.75 6.64 4.27
CA ARG A 201 12.40 5.71 3.33
C ARG A 201 12.13 4.25 3.72
N GLY A 202 11.71 3.47 2.74
CA GLY A 202 11.42 2.05 2.92
C GLY A 202 9.96 1.72 3.20
N ASP A 203 9.12 2.71 3.53
CA ASP A 203 7.71 2.48 3.77
C ASP A 203 6.99 2.16 2.45
N VAL A 204 6.28 1.04 2.44
CA VAL A 204 5.21 0.75 1.48
C VAL A 204 3.89 1.12 2.12
N PHE A 205 3.02 1.83 1.39
CA PHE A 205 1.68 2.14 1.85
C PHE A 205 0.65 2.04 0.74
N ALA A 206 -0.58 1.70 1.10
CA ALA A 206 -1.68 1.49 0.17
C ALA A 206 -2.88 2.39 0.46
N ASN A 207 -3.55 2.82 -0.61
CA ASN A 207 -4.79 3.58 -0.55
C ASN A 207 -5.86 2.86 -1.37
N THR A 208 -7.03 2.68 -0.75
CA THR A 208 -8.23 2.19 -1.43
C THR A 208 -8.82 3.27 -2.35
N PRO A 209 -9.53 2.88 -3.42
CA PRO A 209 -10.28 3.81 -4.26
C PRO A 209 -11.17 4.75 -3.43
N GLY A 210 -11.24 6.02 -3.83
CA GLY A 210 -12.05 7.05 -3.17
C GLY A 210 -11.52 7.56 -1.83
N SER A 211 -10.47 6.95 -1.25
CA SER A 211 -9.85 7.46 -0.02
C SER A 211 -8.87 8.59 -0.35
N ALA A 212 -9.21 9.81 0.06
CA ALA A 212 -8.34 10.97 -0.13
C ALA A 212 -7.09 10.86 0.74
N HIS A 213 -5.95 11.29 0.22
CA HIS A 213 -4.71 11.36 0.98
C HIS A 213 -3.90 12.61 0.65
N TRP A 214 -3.08 13.03 1.60
CA TRP A 214 -2.16 14.15 1.50
C TRP A 214 -0.83 13.76 2.13
N ILE A 215 0.26 14.39 1.67
CA ILE A 215 1.61 14.09 2.16
C ILE A 215 2.38 15.39 2.38
N TYR A 216 2.96 15.56 3.56
CA TYR A 216 3.79 16.70 3.91
C TYR A 216 5.24 16.27 4.12
N ASN A 217 6.17 16.93 3.44
CA ASN A 217 7.60 16.74 3.66
C ASN A 217 8.05 17.55 4.88
N SER A 218 8.25 16.86 6.00
CA SER A 218 8.80 17.42 7.23
C SER A 218 10.32 17.24 7.37
N GLY A 219 10.96 16.58 6.40
CA GLY A 219 12.40 16.39 6.36
C GLY A 219 13.16 17.52 5.68
N GLU A 220 14.49 17.49 5.78
CA GLU A 220 15.40 18.47 5.16
C GLU A 220 15.69 18.17 3.69
N GLN A 221 15.44 16.94 3.25
CA GLN A 221 15.71 16.50 1.87
C GLN A 221 14.40 16.25 1.11
N PRO A 222 14.42 16.30 -0.24
CA PRO A 222 13.23 16.01 -1.03
C PRO A 222 12.67 14.62 -0.73
N LEU A 223 11.40 14.55 -0.40
CA LEU A 223 10.66 13.30 -0.20
C LEU A 223 10.29 12.75 -1.58
N VAL A 224 10.82 11.57 -1.93
CA VAL A 224 10.57 10.92 -3.23
C VAL A 224 9.79 9.65 -3.03
N ILE A 225 8.65 9.54 -3.71
CA ILE A 225 7.72 8.42 -3.60
C ILE A 225 7.40 7.92 -5.00
N ILE A 226 7.63 6.63 -5.26
CA ILE A 226 7.16 5.95 -6.47
C ILE A 226 5.83 5.28 -6.15
N ALA A 227 4.83 5.42 -7.02
CA ALA A 227 3.52 4.84 -6.81
C ALA A 227 2.98 4.18 -8.09
N LEU A 228 2.17 3.14 -7.87
CA LEU A 228 1.45 2.42 -8.90
C LEU A 228 -0.06 2.51 -8.61
N LEU A 229 -0.82 2.86 -9.65
CA LEU A 229 -2.27 2.80 -9.71
C LEU A 229 -2.68 1.59 -10.55
N ASP A 230 -3.49 0.70 -9.98
CA ASP A 230 -4.03 -0.46 -10.69
C ASP A 230 -5.33 -0.10 -11.41
N ILE A 231 -5.19 0.49 -12.59
CA ILE A 231 -6.33 0.93 -13.42
C ILE A 231 -7.10 -0.25 -14.03
N ALA A 232 -6.53 -1.47 -13.97
CA ALA A 232 -7.18 -2.71 -14.35
C ALA A 232 -8.09 -3.31 -13.27
N ASN A 233 -7.91 -2.87 -12.03
CA ASN A 233 -8.55 -3.48 -10.88
C ASN A 233 -10.07 -3.42 -11.00
N TYR A 234 -10.75 -4.48 -10.54
CA TYR A 234 -12.21 -4.54 -10.54
C TYR A 234 -12.86 -3.43 -9.71
N GLN A 235 -12.12 -2.82 -8.77
CA GLN A 235 -12.60 -1.68 -8.00
C GLN A 235 -12.63 -0.37 -8.80
N ASN A 236 -11.88 -0.28 -9.91
CA ASN A 236 -11.96 0.85 -10.85
C ASN A 236 -13.14 0.64 -11.80
N GLN A 237 -14.27 1.28 -11.51
CA GLN A 237 -15.54 1.10 -12.23
C GLN A 237 -15.74 2.07 -13.39
N LEU A 238 -14.73 2.86 -13.77
CA LEU A 238 -14.85 3.86 -14.82
C LEU A 238 -14.28 3.34 -16.15
N ASP A 239 -12.97 3.42 -16.32
CA ASP A 239 -12.26 3.05 -17.55
C ASP A 239 -10.79 2.76 -17.28
N ARG A 240 -10.04 2.36 -18.32
CA ARG A 240 -8.58 2.12 -18.26
C ARG A 240 -7.76 3.42 -18.28
N ASN A 241 -8.30 4.53 -17.77
CA ASN A 241 -7.56 5.78 -17.62
C ASN A 241 -7.35 6.09 -16.14
N PRO A 242 -6.13 6.51 -15.73
CA PRO A 242 -5.92 7.00 -14.38
C PRO A 242 -6.72 8.29 -14.20
N ARG A 243 -7.63 8.30 -13.22
CA ARG A 243 -8.45 9.48 -12.88
C ARG A 243 -8.05 10.02 -11.53
N VAL A 244 -7.68 11.30 -11.54
CA VAL A 244 -7.17 12.03 -10.37
C VAL A 244 -8.17 13.10 -9.97
N PHE A 245 -8.66 13.03 -8.73
CA PHE A 245 -9.61 13.98 -8.18
C PHE A 245 -8.95 14.82 -7.09
N HIS A 246 -8.73 16.10 -7.39
CA HIS A 246 -8.15 17.06 -6.46
C HIS A 246 -9.23 17.70 -5.60
N LEU A 247 -9.02 17.73 -4.28
CA LEU A 247 -9.92 18.45 -3.36
C LEU A 247 -9.49 19.91 -3.12
N ALA A 248 -8.26 20.27 -3.49
CA ALA A 248 -7.70 21.61 -3.38
C ALA A 248 -6.63 21.84 -4.46
N GLY A 249 -6.24 23.10 -4.67
CA GLY A 249 -5.29 23.49 -5.72
C GLY A 249 -5.86 23.36 -7.12
N ASN A 250 -5.10 23.76 -8.14
CA ASN A 250 -5.44 23.65 -9.56
C ASN A 250 -4.15 23.44 -10.38
N ASN A 251 -4.22 22.63 -11.44
CA ASN A 251 -3.10 22.36 -12.34
C ASN A 251 -3.35 22.98 -13.72
N GLN A 252 -2.72 24.13 -13.99
CA GLN A 252 -2.81 24.82 -15.29
C GLN A 252 -2.17 24.04 -16.44
N GLN A 253 -1.20 23.17 -16.13
CA GLN A 253 -0.53 22.30 -17.11
C GLN A 253 -1.42 21.14 -17.58
N GLY A 254 -2.64 21.01 -17.02
CA GLY A 254 -3.51 19.87 -17.24
C GLY A 254 -3.21 18.70 -16.30
N GLY A 255 -3.94 17.61 -16.51
CA GLY A 255 -3.82 16.36 -15.75
C GLY A 255 -3.32 15.21 -16.60
N PHE A 256 -2.75 14.20 -15.95
CA PHE A 256 -2.30 12.98 -16.60
C PHE A 256 -3.50 12.05 -16.85
N GLY A 257 -3.76 11.68 -18.12
CA GLY A 257 -4.83 10.72 -18.47
C GLY A 257 -5.64 11.01 -19.75
N GLY A 258 -5.05 10.88 -20.96
CA GLY A 258 -5.78 10.71 -22.24
C GLY A 258 -6.57 11.92 -22.79
N SER A 259 -6.33 12.26 -24.07
CA SER A 259 -6.97 13.27 -24.97
C SER A 259 -7.26 14.71 -24.46
N GLN A 260 -7.23 14.98 -23.17
CA GLN A 260 -7.43 16.30 -22.56
C GLN A 260 -6.13 16.94 -22.04
N GLN A 261 -4.97 16.56 -22.59
CA GLN A 261 -3.64 17.09 -22.21
C GLN A 261 -3.48 18.62 -22.34
N GLN A 262 -4.50 19.36 -22.80
CA GLN A 262 -4.49 20.82 -22.90
C GLN A 262 -5.56 21.52 -22.02
N GLN A 263 -6.39 20.77 -21.29
CA GLN A 263 -7.39 21.39 -20.41
C GLN A 263 -6.88 21.45 -18.98
N GLU A 264 -6.92 22.66 -18.41
CA GLU A 264 -6.63 22.92 -17.00
C GLU A 264 -7.41 21.96 -16.09
N GLN A 265 -6.70 21.22 -15.24
CA GLN A 265 -7.31 20.30 -14.29
C GLN A 265 -7.59 21.05 -12.99
N LYS A 266 -8.87 21.29 -12.72
CA LYS A 266 -9.32 22.01 -11.53
C LYS A 266 -9.74 21.07 -10.41
N ASN A 267 -9.76 21.56 -9.16
CA ASN A 267 -10.32 20.81 -8.03
C ASN A 267 -11.84 20.61 -8.16
N LEU A 268 -12.38 19.65 -7.40
CA LEU A 268 -13.81 19.30 -7.43
C LEU A 268 -14.74 20.46 -7.09
N TRP A 269 -14.35 21.36 -6.17
CA TRP A 269 -15.17 22.50 -5.77
C TRP A 269 -15.41 23.46 -6.93
N SER A 270 -14.47 23.58 -7.86
CA SER A 270 -14.60 24.45 -9.04
C SER A 270 -15.76 24.07 -9.97
N GLY A 271 -16.25 22.83 -9.90
CA GLY A 271 -17.38 22.35 -10.71
C GLY A 271 -18.77 22.67 -10.13
N PHE A 272 -18.86 23.12 -8.87
CA PHE A 272 -20.11 23.47 -8.22
C PHE A 272 -20.36 24.99 -8.26
N ASP A 273 -21.62 25.39 -8.21
CA ASP A 273 -21.97 26.80 -7.99
C ASP A 273 -21.56 27.25 -6.58
N ALA A 274 -20.97 28.44 -6.46
CA ALA A 274 -20.49 28.96 -5.18
C ALA A 274 -21.61 29.14 -4.14
N GLN A 275 -22.84 29.46 -4.57
CA GLN A 275 -24.00 29.55 -3.69
C GLN A 275 -24.38 28.18 -3.13
N VAL A 276 -24.28 27.12 -3.95
CA VAL A 276 -24.54 25.74 -3.51
C VAL A 276 -23.50 25.31 -2.47
N ILE A 277 -22.21 25.60 -2.71
CA ILE A 277 -21.14 25.32 -1.74
C ILE A 277 -21.40 26.05 -0.42
N ALA A 278 -21.70 27.35 -0.48
CA ALA A 278 -21.97 28.18 0.69
C ALA A 278 -23.16 27.64 1.51
N GLN A 279 -24.26 27.28 0.84
CA GLN A 279 -25.43 26.70 1.48
C GLN A 279 -25.18 25.32 2.11
N ALA A 280 -24.39 24.48 1.44
CA ALA A 280 -24.06 23.13 1.90
C ALA A 280 -23.11 23.17 3.11
N LEU A 281 -22.07 23.99 3.06
CA LEU A 281 -21.04 24.10 4.10
C LEU A 281 -21.37 25.11 5.21
N LYS A 282 -22.48 25.86 5.09
CA LYS A 282 -22.90 26.91 6.03
C LYS A 282 -21.84 28.01 6.20
N ILE A 283 -21.25 28.43 5.09
CA ILE A 283 -20.25 29.49 4.99
C ILE A 283 -20.75 30.63 4.08
N ASP A 284 -20.06 31.75 4.06
CA ASP A 284 -20.36 32.82 3.11
C ASP A 284 -19.90 32.46 1.68
N VAL A 285 -20.49 33.14 0.70
CA VAL A 285 -20.22 32.89 -0.72
C VAL A 285 -18.79 33.25 -1.12
N GLN A 286 -18.16 34.22 -0.46
CA GLN A 286 -16.77 34.60 -0.79
C GLN A 286 -15.81 33.50 -0.35
N LEU A 287 -16.01 32.92 0.84
CA LEU A 287 -15.24 31.77 1.31
C LEU A 287 -15.47 30.55 0.42
N ALA A 288 -16.71 30.32 -0.03
CA ALA A 288 -17.00 29.27 -1.00
C ALA A 288 -16.25 29.46 -2.33
N GLN A 289 -16.14 30.69 -2.85
CA GLN A 289 -15.35 31.01 -4.04
C GLN A 289 -13.84 30.77 -3.81
N GLN A 290 -13.33 31.04 -2.61
CA GLN A 290 -11.92 30.77 -2.26
C GLN A 290 -11.59 29.27 -2.32
N LEU A 291 -12.49 28.39 -1.85
CA LEU A 291 -12.30 26.94 -1.91
C LEU A 291 -12.07 26.41 -3.34
N GLN A 292 -12.66 27.08 -4.33
CA GLN A 292 -12.54 26.70 -5.74
C GLN A 292 -11.16 26.97 -6.34
N ASN A 293 -10.32 27.79 -5.68
CA ASN A 293 -8.96 28.11 -6.11
C ASN A 293 -8.84 28.57 -7.59
N GLN A 294 -9.87 29.19 -8.18
CA GLN A 294 -9.96 29.41 -9.64
C GLN A 294 -8.76 30.15 -10.27
N GLN A 295 -8.02 30.94 -9.49
CA GLN A 295 -6.83 31.68 -9.94
C GLN A 295 -5.52 31.16 -9.33
N ASP A 296 -5.56 30.04 -8.60
CA ASP A 296 -4.38 29.43 -7.99
C ASP A 296 -3.52 28.72 -9.04
N SER A 297 -2.27 29.13 -9.16
CA SER A 297 -1.28 28.55 -10.07
C SER A 297 -0.20 27.73 -9.38
N ARG A 298 -0.34 27.45 -8.08
CA ARG A 298 0.67 26.71 -7.29
C ARG A 298 0.73 25.22 -7.62
N GLY A 299 -0.24 24.68 -8.36
CA GLY A 299 -0.31 23.24 -8.66
C GLY A 299 -0.81 22.42 -7.47
N ASN A 300 -0.44 21.14 -7.44
CA ASN A 300 -0.91 20.18 -6.44
C ASN A 300 0.09 19.93 -5.30
N ILE A 301 1.30 20.51 -5.38
CA ILE A 301 2.30 20.47 -4.31
C ILE A 301 2.63 21.91 -3.91
N VAL A 302 2.11 22.34 -2.77
CA VAL A 302 2.21 23.73 -2.30
C VAL A 302 3.25 23.89 -1.20
N ARG A 303 3.81 25.08 -1.05
CA ARG A 303 4.72 25.40 0.05
C ARG A 303 3.93 25.79 1.29
N VAL A 304 4.16 25.11 2.39
CA VAL A 304 3.60 25.52 3.69
C VAL A 304 4.42 26.68 4.24
N LYS A 305 3.76 27.81 4.52
CA LYS A 305 4.36 28.96 5.19
C LYS A 305 4.21 28.81 6.70
N GLY A 306 5.32 28.73 7.42
CA GLY A 306 5.33 28.58 8.88
C GLY A 306 5.19 27.13 9.35
N PRO A 307 4.94 26.91 10.66
CA PRO A 307 4.87 25.57 11.24
C PRO A 307 3.63 24.82 10.74
N PHE A 308 3.83 23.62 10.21
CA PHE A 308 2.74 22.69 9.90
C PHE A 308 2.29 21.98 11.18
N GLN A 309 1.33 22.58 11.89
CA GLN A 309 0.82 22.09 13.16
C GLN A 309 -0.32 21.11 12.92
N VAL A 310 -0.05 19.82 13.14
CA VAL A 310 -1.02 18.73 13.04
C VAL A 310 -0.93 17.90 14.30
N VAL A 311 -2.08 17.56 14.89
CA VAL A 311 -2.13 16.78 16.13
C VAL A 311 -1.58 15.40 15.86
N ARG A 312 -0.55 14.98 16.59
CA ARG A 312 0.03 13.64 16.45
C ARG A 312 0.72 13.21 17.73
N PRO A 313 0.70 11.90 18.08
CA PRO A 313 1.50 11.39 19.17
C PRO A 313 2.99 11.73 18.97
N PRO A 314 3.73 12.04 20.04
CA PRO A 314 5.18 12.19 19.94
C PRO A 314 5.80 10.85 19.51
N LEU A 315 6.83 10.91 18.66
CA LEU A 315 7.62 9.72 18.33
C LEU A 315 8.27 9.19 19.60
N ARG A 316 7.78 8.07 20.13
CA ARG A 316 8.56 7.24 21.08
C ARG A 316 9.74 6.64 20.32
N GLN A 317 10.83 6.35 21.01
CA GLN A 317 12.10 5.95 20.39
C GLN A 317 11.91 4.85 19.30
N PRO A 318 12.75 4.83 18.25
CA PRO A 318 12.46 4.12 16.98
C PRO A 318 12.31 2.59 17.07
N TYR A 319 12.41 1.98 18.26
CA TYR A 319 12.51 0.54 18.43
C TYR A 319 11.25 -0.14 19.02
N GLU A 320 10.27 0.59 19.56
CA GLU A 320 9.13 -0.04 20.26
C GLU A 320 7.79 -0.04 19.50
N SER A 321 7.64 0.72 18.41
CA SER A 321 6.33 0.84 17.73
C SER A 321 5.94 -0.34 16.84
N GLU A 322 6.85 -1.29 16.59
CA GLU A 322 6.59 -2.44 15.71
C GLU A 322 6.34 -3.78 16.46
N GLU A 323 6.44 -3.79 17.79
CA GLU A 323 6.42 -5.03 18.60
C GLU A 323 4.99 -5.53 18.94
N TRP A 324 3.94 -4.76 18.67
CA TRP A 324 2.54 -5.19 18.84
C TRP A 324 2.03 -6.12 17.73
N ARG A 325 2.87 -7.05 17.26
CA ARG A 325 2.49 -8.15 16.37
C ARG A 325 1.65 -9.19 17.12
N HIS A 326 0.46 -8.81 17.58
CA HIS A 326 -0.53 -9.79 18.00
C HIS A 326 -1.41 -10.17 16.81
N PRO A 327 -1.46 -11.45 16.39
CA PRO A 327 -2.49 -11.90 15.46
C PRO A 327 -3.84 -11.68 16.13
N ARG A 328 -4.65 -10.76 15.59
CA ARG A 328 -5.98 -10.47 16.13
C ARG A 328 -6.89 -11.68 15.87
N SER A 329 -7.40 -12.23 16.95
CA SER A 329 -8.50 -13.19 16.98
C SER A 329 -9.73 -12.60 16.25
N PRO A 330 -10.42 -13.37 15.39
CA PRO A 330 -11.60 -12.89 14.68
C PRO A 330 -12.82 -12.96 15.60
N GLN A 331 -12.95 -12.03 16.56
CA GLN A 331 -14.16 -11.91 17.40
C GLN A 331 -14.30 -10.48 17.97
N GLY A 332 -15.09 -9.64 17.29
CA GLY A 332 -15.88 -8.55 17.87
C GLY A 332 -15.19 -7.21 18.12
N ASN A 333 -15.09 -6.35 17.09
CA ASN A 333 -14.52 -5.01 17.19
C ASN A 333 -15.35 -4.01 16.37
N GLY A 334 -15.64 -2.82 16.93
CA GLY A 334 -16.49 -1.78 16.31
C GLY A 334 -15.94 -1.26 14.98
N LEU A 335 -16.72 -0.47 14.21
CA LEU A 335 -16.26 0.05 12.90
C LEU A 335 -14.95 0.83 13.01
N GLU A 336 -14.75 1.54 14.12
CA GLU A 336 -13.53 2.24 14.49
C GLU A 336 -12.30 1.31 14.59
N GLU A 337 -12.50 0.01 14.79
CA GLU A 337 -11.47 -1.01 14.88
C GLU A 337 -11.39 -1.93 13.62
N THR A 338 -12.14 -1.60 12.56
CA THR A 338 -12.13 -2.32 11.27
C THR A 338 -11.23 -1.63 10.22
N ILE A 339 -11.79 -1.24 9.06
CA ILE A 339 -11.13 -0.54 7.97
C ILE A 339 -10.54 0.82 8.41
N CYS A 340 -11.16 1.45 9.42
CA CYS A 340 -10.74 2.73 9.99
C CYS A 340 -9.40 2.66 10.72
N SER A 341 -9.14 1.55 11.42
CA SER A 341 -7.86 1.32 12.14
C SER A 341 -6.90 0.40 11.38
N MET A 342 -7.30 -0.10 10.21
CA MET A 342 -6.51 -1.03 9.41
C MET A 342 -5.15 -0.43 9.06
N ARG A 343 -4.09 -1.18 9.38
CA ARG A 343 -2.71 -0.82 9.05
C ARG A 343 -2.60 -0.59 7.53
N SER A 344 -2.17 0.60 7.15
CA SER A 344 -2.03 1.02 5.75
C SER A 344 -0.59 1.06 5.25
N HIS A 345 0.39 0.96 6.13
CA HIS A 345 1.80 1.05 5.75
C HIS A 345 2.72 0.10 6.52
N GLU A 346 3.86 -0.19 5.91
CA GLU A 346 4.84 -1.14 6.40
C GLU A 346 6.25 -0.86 5.86
N ASN A 347 7.28 -0.84 6.72
CA ASN A 347 8.66 -0.57 6.27
C ASN A 347 9.40 -1.83 5.82
N ILE A 348 9.79 -1.90 4.54
CA ILE A 348 10.47 -3.06 3.96
C ILE A 348 11.96 -2.83 3.65
N ASP A 349 12.56 -1.75 4.18
CA ASP A 349 14.01 -1.53 4.08
C ASP A 349 14.81 -2.17 5.23
N ASP A 350 14.16 -2.55 6.34
CA ASP A 350 14.80 -3.25 7.45
C ASP A 350 15.27 -4.66 7.03
N PRO A 351 16.59 -4.96 7.07
CA PRO A 351 17.11 -6.29 6.79
C PRO A 351 16.55 -7.40 7.70
N ALA A 352 16.15 -7.08 8.94
CA ALA A 352 15.54 -8.04 9.86
C ALA A 352 14.17 -8.56 9.37
N ARG A 353 13.62 -7.91 8.34
CA ARG A 353 12.34 -8.26 7.73
C ARG A 353 12.47 -9.02 6.42
N ALA A 354 13.69 -9.35 5.99
CA ALA A 354 13.92 -10.07 4.74
C ALA A 354 13.41 -11.51 4.81
N ASP A 355 12.68 -11.94 3.78
CA ASP A 355 12.28 -13.34 3.59
C ASP A 355 13.47 -14.20 3.19
N VAL A 356 14.39 -13.61 2.40
CA VAL A 356 15.66 -14.22 2.01
C VAL A 356 16.77 -13.23 2.30
N TYR A 357 17.70 -13.61 3.17
CA TYR A 357 18.86 -12.80 3.54
C TYR A 357 20.14 -13.61 3.40
N LYS A 358 21.12 -13.07 2.66
CA LYS A 358 22.46 -13.62 2.53
C LYS A 358 23.46 -12.47 2.64
N PRO A 359 24.20 -12.33 3.75
CA PRO A 359 25.03 -11.14 4.03
C PRO A 359 25.92 -10.70 2.86
N SER A 360 26.53 -11.64 2.14
CA SER A 360 27.46 -11.38 1.04
C SER A 360 26.81 -11.24 -0.35
N LEU A 361 25.50 -11.48 -0.48
CA LEU A 361 24.78 -11.44 -1.77
C LEU A 361 23.63 -10.43 -1.77
N GLY A 362 23.04 -10.15 -0.60
CA GLY A 362 21.96 -9.21 -0.44
C GLY A 362 20.69 -9.81 0.19
N ARG A 363 19.54 -9.24 -0.13
CA ARG A 363 18.24 -9.58 0.47
C ARG A 363 17.06 -9.38 -0.46
N VAL A 364 15.98 -10.12 -0.17
CA VAL A 364 14.65 -9.93 -0.76
C VAL A 364 13.63 -9.87 0.37
N THR A 365 12.78 -8.85 0.36
CA THR A 365 11.71 -8.62 1.34
C THR A 365 10.39 -8.43 0.58
N SER A 366 9.38 -9.22 0.88
CA SER A 366 8.04 -9.11 0.31
C SER A 366 7.06 -8.49 1.31
N VAL A 367 6.05 -7.80 0.77
CA VAL A 367 4.88 -7.32 1.50
C VAL A 367 3.63 -7.69 0.71
N ASN A 368 2.73 -8.41 1.37
CA ASN A 368 1.53 -9.05 0.82
C ASN A 368 0.41 -9.02 1.86
N SER A 369 -0.75 -9.65 1.59
CA SER A 369 -1.88 -9.57 2.53
C SER A 369 -1.62 -10.20 3.90
N TYR A 370 -0.64 -11.10 4.03
CA TYR A 370 -0.28 -11.70 5.31
C TYR A 370 0.51 -10.75 6.23
N THR A 371 1.25 -9.79 5.66
CA THR A 371 2.06 -8.82 6.41
C THR A 371 1.38 -7.45 6.53
N LEU A 372 0.62 -7.06 5.50
CA LEU A 372 -0.11 -5.81 5.45
C LEU A 372 -1.57 -6.08 4.97
N PRO A 373 -2.54 -6.28 5.89
CA PRO A 373 -3.89 -6.76 5.54
C PRO A 373 -4.67 -5.92 4.52
N ILE A 374 -4.43 -4.60 4.43
CA ILE A 374 -5.05 -3.75 3.40
C ILE A 374 -4.78 -4.26 1.98
N LEU A 375 -3.68 -4.98 1.77
CA LEU A 375 -3.29 -5.52 0.48
C LEU A 375 -4.29 -6.56 -0.06
N GLU A 376 -5.04 -7.25 0.81
CA GLU A 376 -6.15 -8.11 0.40
C GLU A 376 -7.25 -7.32 -0.33
N TYR A 377 -7.55 -6.12 0.15
CA TYR A 377 -8.59 -5.27 -0.41
C TYR A 377 -8.16 -4.62 -1.72
N VAL A 378 -6.93 -4.10 -1.77
CA VAL A 378 -6.41 -3.42 -2.98
C VAL A 378 -5.91 -4.38 -4.05
N ARG A 379 -5.72 -5.67 -3.71
CA ARG A 379 -5.17 -6.72 -4.60
C ARG A 379 -3.80 -6.40 -5.18
N LEU A 380 -2.93 -5.85 -4.34
CA LEU A 380 -1.56 -5.47 -4.71
C LEU A 380 -0.56 -6.03 -3.72
N SER A 381 0.67 -6.27 -4.17
CA SER A 381 1.79 -6.62 -3.30
C SER A 381 3.05 -5.91 -3.78
N ALA A 382 4.11 -5.94 -2.97
CA ALA A 382 5.40 -5.38 -3.36
C ALA A 382 6.56 -6.26 -2.92
N THR A 383 7.71 -6.10 -3.59
CA THR A 383 8.95 -6.82 -3.27
C THR A 383 10.14 -5.89 -3.37
N ARG A 384 10.84 -5.68 -2.25
CA ARG A 384 12.09 -4.96 -2.17
C ARG A 384 13.26 -5.91 -2.37
N GLY A 385 14.16 -5.58 -3.29
CA GLY A 385 15.37 -6.37 -3.53
C GLY A 385 16.64 -5.54 -3.42
N VAL A 386 17.65 -6.09 -2.76
CA VAL A 386 19.00 -5.52 -2.67
C VAL A 386 19.98 -6.62 -3.05
N LEU A 387 20.78 -6.42 -4.08
CA LEU A 387 21.90 -7.29 -4.46
C LEU A 387 23.23 -6.58 -4.18
N GLN A 388 24.23 -7.35 -3.77
CA GLN A 388 25.59 -6.87 -3.49
C GLN A 388 26.61 -7.56 -4.40
N GLY A 389 27.60 -6.79 -4.87
CA GLY A 389 28.66 -7.29 -5.74
C GLY A 389 28.12 -7.94 -7.02
N ASN A 390 28.69 -9.08 -7.40
CA ASN A 390 28.22 -9.89 -8.53
C ASN A 390 27.19 -10.93 -8.06
N ALA A 391 26.04 -10.48 -7.55
CA ALA A 391 24.95 -11.35 -7.14
C ALA A 391 23.81 -11.35 -8.17
N MET A 392 22.96 -12.37 -8.10
CA MET A 392 21.77 -12.45 -8.93
C MET A 392 20.59 -13.05 -8.18
N VAL A 393 19.40 -12.63 -8.58
CA VAL A 393 18.16 -13.36 -8.35
C VAL A 393 18.04 -14.41 -9.44
N LEU A 394 17.91 -15.67 -9.06
CA LEU A 394 17.76 -16.79 -9.98
C LEU A 394 16.59 -16.57 -10.96
N PRO A 395 16.69 -17.09 -12.21
CA PRO A 395 15.62 -16.95 -13.19
C PRO A 395 14.29 -17.46 -12.66
N LYS A 396 13.21 -16.70 -12.88
CA LYS A 396 11.87 -16.98 -12.35
C LYS A 396 10.79 -16.34 -13.22
N TYR A 397 9.53 -16.70 -13.01
CA TYR A 397 8.37 -16.01 -13.56
C TYR A 397 7.32 -15.77 -12.48
N ASN A 398 6.45 -14.77 -12.70
CA ASN A 398 5.29 -14.53 -11.83
C ASN A 398 4.11 -15.39 -12.31
N MET A 399 3.53 -16.17 -11.40
CA MET A 399 2.46 -17.13 -11.73
C MET A 399 1.08 -16.48 -11.86
N ASN A 400 0.80 -15.45 -11.07
CA ASN A 400 -0.54 -14.87 -10.88
C ASN A 400 -0.54 -13.33 -10.83
N ALA A 401 0.53 -12.67 -11.27
CA ALA A 401 0.66 -11.21 -11.20
C ALA A 401 1.54 -10.67 -12.32
N ASN A 402 1.25 -9.46 -12.78
CA ASN A 402 2.21 -8.61 -13.48
C ASN A 402 3.15 -7.98 -12.46
N GLU A 403 4.36 -7.61 -12.87
CA GLU A 403 5.36 -6.96 -12.02
C GLU A 403 5.93 -5.70 -12.68
N ILE A 404 5.99 -4.62 -11.91
CA ILE A 404 6.61 -3.36 -12.31
C ILE A 404 7.80 -3.13 -11.40
N LEU A 405 9.01 -3.30 -11.95
CA LEU A 405 10.27 -3.16 -11.23
C LEU A 405 10.81 -1.74 -11.42
N TYR A 406 11.04 -1.01 -10.34
CA TYR A 406 11.64 0.33 -10.34
C TYR A 406 13.01 0.32 -9.65
N CYS A 407 14.04 0.80 -10.35
CA CYS A 407 15.39 0.87 -9.81
C CYS A 407 15.54 2.08 -8.86
N THR A 408 15.83 1.79 -7.59
CA THR A 408 15.99 2.77 -6.51
C THR A 408 17.44 3.19 -6.28
N GLY A 409 18.41 2.36 -6.70
CA GLY A 409 19.83 2.65 -6.55
C GLY A 409 20.74 1.60 -7.20
N GLY A 410 21.95 2.03 -7.56
CA GLY A 410 22.91 1.16 -8.23
C GLY A 410 22.55 0.87 -9.70
N GLN A 411 23.10 -0.22 -10.23
CA GLN A 411 22.91 -0.65 -11.61
C GLN A 411 22.77 -2.18 -11.68
N GLY A 412 21.94 -2.66 -12.59
CA GLY A 412 21.71 -4.09 -12.78
C GLY A 412 21.47 -4.42 -14.24
N ARG A 413 21.63 -5.69 -14.61
CA ARG A 413 21.22 -6.22 -15.92
C ARG A 413 19.98 -7.06 -15.71
N ILE A 414 18.96 -6.82 -16.52
CA ILE A 414 17.70 -7.59 -16.49
C ILE A 414 17.50 -8.22 -17.86
N GLN A 415 17.20 -9.51 -17.85
CA GLN A 415 16.71 -10.20 -19.04
C GLN A 415 15.27 -10.65 -18.83
N VAL A 416 14.45 -10.57 -19.87
CA VAL A 416 13.04 -10.99 -19.86
C VAL A 416 12.75 -11.82 -21.12
N VAL A 417 12.10 -12.96 -20.94
CA VAL A 417 11.76 -13.93 -21.98
C VAL A 417 10.23 -14.12 -22.02
N ASN A 418 9.63 -13.99 -23.20
CA ASN A 418 8.19 -14.15 -23.43
C ASN A 418 7.79 -15.63 -23.62
N ASP A 419 6.50 -15.85 -23.88
CA ASP A 419 5.92 -17.17 -24.15
C ASP A 419 6.36 -17.81 -25.48
N ASN A 420 6.90 -17.01 -26.41
CA ASN A 420 7.57 -17.50 -27.62
C ASN A 420 9.02 -17.95 -27.38
N GLY A 421 9.52 -17.86 -26.14
CA GLY A 421 10.92 -18.18 -25.81
C GLY A 421 11.92 -17.15 -26.33
N GLN A 422 11.46 -15.98 -26.75
CA GLN A 422 12.30 -14.90 -27.27
C GLN A 422 12.77 -14.01 -26.10
N ASN A 423 14.03 -13.60 -26.14
CA ASN A 423 14.58 -12.65 -25.19
C ASN A 423 14.13 -11.23 -25.57
N VAL A 424 13.02 -10.79 -25.00
CA VAL A 424 12.34 -9.53 -25.31
C VAL A 424 12.93 -8.33 -24.57
N LEU A 425 13.81 -8.55 -23.59
CA LEU A 425 14.60 -7.50 -22.95
C LEU A 425 15.96 -8.05 -22.55
N ASP A 426 17.04 -7.38 -22.91
CA ASP A 426 18.37 -7.64 -22.34
C ASP A 426 19.14 -6.33 -22.20
N GLN A 427 18.88 -5.61 -21.10
CA GLN A 427 19.37 -4.25 -20.93
C GLN A 427 19.92 -4.00 -19.52
N GLN A 428 20.81 -3.00 -19.42
CA GLN A 428 21.19 -2.43 -18.13
C GLN A 428 20.10 -1.47 -17.64
N VAL A 429 19.81 -1.52 -16.34
CA VAL A 429 18.81 -0.72 -15.66
C VAL A 429 19.49 0.08 -14.55
N GLN A 430 19.25 1.38 -14.55
CA GLN A 430 19.87 2.35 -13.65
C GLN A 430 18.79 3.06 -12.81
N LYS A 431 19.24 3.77 -11.75
CA LYS A 431 18.35 4.48 -10.82
C LYS A 431 17.35 5.36 -11.57
N GLY A 432 16.08 5.23 -11.21
CA GLY A 432 14.99 6.03 -11.75
C GLY A 432 14.28 5.43 -12.97
N GLN A 433 14.79 4.33 -13.51
CA GLN A 433 14.18 3.58 -14.61
C GLN A 433 13.26 2.46 -14.09
N LEU A 434 12.30 2.05 -14.91
CA LEU A 434 11.44 0.91 -14.65
C LEU A 434 11.47 -0.15 -15.75
N VAL A 435 11.16 -1.38 -15.36
CA VAL A 435 10.97 -2.53 -16.26
C VAL A 435 9.60 -3.14 -15.96
N VAL A 436 8.81 -3.36 -17.00
CA VAL A 436 7.52 -4.05 -16.91
C VAL A 436 7.73 -5.52 -17.22
N ILE A 437 7.20 -6.40 -16.38
CA ILE A 437 7.33 -7.85 -16.48
C ILE A 437 5.91 -8.44 -16.41
N PRO A 438 5.27 -8.71 -17.57
CA PRO A 438 3.95 -9.33 -17.60
C PRO A 438 3.92 -10.71 -16.90
N GLN A 439 2.73 -11.12 -16.47
CA GLN A 439 2.51 -12.44 -15.90
C GLN A 439 2.99 -13.53 -16.86
N GLY A 440 3.66 -14.56 -16.32
CA GLY A 440 4.20 -15.67 -17.10
C GLY A 440 5.55 -15.41 -17.79
N PHE A 441 5.94 -14.15 -18.01
CA PHE A 441 7.25 -13.85 -18.61
C PHE A 441 8.35 -14.24 -17.62
N ALA A 442 9.34 -14.99 -18.12
CA ALA A 442 10.48 -15.40 -17.30
C ALA A 442 11.53 -14.29 -17.29
N TYR A 443 12.16 -14.05 -16.15
CA TYR A 443 13.15 -12.99 -16.03
C TYR A 443 14.24 -13.33 -15.02
N VAL A 444 15.37 -12.66 -15.17
CA VAL A 444 16.54 -12.76 -14.28
C VAL A 444 17.04 -11.36 -13.95
N VAL A 445 17.48 -11.16 -12.71
CA VAL A 445 18.00 -9.87 -12.22
C VAL A 445 19.41 -10.08 -11.70
N GLN A 446 20.38 -9.40 -12.30
CA GLN A 446 21.79 -9.47 -11.92
C GLN A 446 22.27 -8.09 -11.51
N SER A 447 23.03 -7.98 -10.41
CA SER A 447 23.70 -6.72 -10.10
C SER A 447 24.90 -6.51 -11.02
N HIS A 448 25.08 -5.25 -11.44
CA HIS A 448 26.24 -4.82 -12.20
C HIS A 448 27.04 -3.83 -11.33
N GLY A 449 28.27 -4.18 -10.98
CA GLY A 449 29.09 -3.39 -10.06
C GLY A 449 28.82 -3.71 -8.59
N ASN A 450 28.83 -2.70 -7.72
CA ASN A 450 28.86 -2.92 -6.26
C ASN A 450 27.50 -3.26 -5.66
N LYS A 451 26.40 -2.74 -6.23
CA LYS A 451 25.08 -2.83 -5.62
C LYS A 451 23.98 -2.64 -6.66
N PHE A 452 22.87 -3.35 -6.50
CA PHE A 452 21.62 -3.08 -7.23
C PHE A 452 20.45 -3.10 -6.26
N GLU A 453 19.60 -2.07 -6.31
CA GLU A 453 18.48 -1.89 -5.40
C GLU A 453 17.21 -1.55 -6.17
N TRP A 454 16.15 -2.33 -5.99
CA TRP A 454 14.87 -2.08 -6.63
C TRP A 454 13.69 -2.29 -5.68
N ILE A 455 12.57 -1.71 -6.05
CA ILE A 455 11.24 -2.04 -5.54
C ILE A 455 10.40 -2.55 -6.71
N SER A 456 9.68 -3.64 -6.51
CA SER A 456 8.73 -4.16 -7.47
C SER A 456 7.31 -4.04 -6.93
N PHE A 457 6.36 -3.58 -7.73
CA PHE A 457 4.93 -3.64 -7.44
C PHE A 457 4.29 -4.77 -8.24
N LYS A 458 3.33 -5.49 -7.66
CA LYS A 458 2.71 -6.65 -8.29
C LYS A 458 1.19 -6.58 -8.22
N THR A 459 0.52 -6.93 -9.32
CA THR A 459 -0.94 -6.82 -9.50
C THR A 459 -1.72 -8.00 -8.88
N ASN A 460 -1.31 -8.43 -7.68
CA ASN A 460 -1.99 -9.44 -6.89
C ASN A 460 -1.61 -9.29 -5.40
N GLU A 461 -2.54 -9.49 -4.48
CA GLU A 461 -2.33 -9.41 -3.03
C GLU A 461 -1.32 -10.42 -2.50
N ASN A 462 -1.23 -11.59 -3.14
CA ASN A 462 -0.37 -12.71 -2.76
C ASN A 462 0.34 -13.23 -4.02
N ALA A 463 1.14 -12.34 -4.63
CA ALA A 463 1.86 -12.68 -5.85
C ALA A 463 2.84 -13.84 -5.62
N MET A 464 2.68 -14.89 -6.41
CA MET A 464 3.47 -16.11 -6.37
C MET A 464 4.48 -16.13 -7.51
N ILE A 465 5.67 -16.66 -7.22
CA ILE A 465 6.74 -16.85 -8.20
C ILE A 465 7.06 -18.33 -8.35
N SER A 466 7.58 -18.70 -9.51
CA SER A 466 8.17 -20.01 -9.75
C SER A 466 9.58 -19.83 -10.29
N THR A 467 10.56 -20.41 -9.61
CA THR A 467 11.97 -20.35 -10.01
C THR A 467 12.30 -21.42 -11.05
N LEU A 468 13.16 -21.11 -12.01
CA LEU A 468 13.63 -22.04 -13.05
C LEU A 468 14.94 -22.73 -12.65
N ALA A 469 15.72 -22.13 -11.74
CA ALA A 469 16.94 -22.70 -11.17
C ALA A 469 16.92 -22.65 -9.64
N GLY A 470 17.71 -23.50 -8.99
CA GLY A 470 17.81 -23.55 -7.53
C GLY A 470 17.00 -24.64 -6.84
N ARG A 471 17.04 -24.67 -5.50
CA ARG A 471 16.44 -25.70 -4.65
C ARG A 471 14.90 -25.79 -4.75
N THR A 472 14.24 -24.70 -5.11
CA THR A 472 12.79 -24.58 -5.27
C THR A 472 12.35 -24.54 -6.74
N SER A 473 13.23 -24.92 -7.67
CA SER A 473 12.95 -24.78 -9.09
C SER A 473 11.92 -25.77 -9.62
N LEU A 474 11.25 -25.38 -10.71
CA LEU A 474 10.38 -26.27 -11.48
C LEU A 474 11.16 -27.52 -11.94
N LEU A 475 12.40 -27.36 -12.41
CA LEU A 475 13.27 -28.48 -12.80
C LEU A 475 13.54 -29.44 -11.62
N ARG A 476 13.63 -28.93 -10.39
CA ARG A 476 13.81 -29.78 -9.20
C ARG A 476 12.59 -30.63 -8.87
N ALA A 477 11.39 -30.19 -9.26
CA ALA A 477 10.16 -30.94 -9.10
C ALA A 477 9.93 -32.00 -10.21
N LEU A 478 10.56 -31.88 -11.38
CA LEU A 478 10.42 -32.86 -12.46
C LEU A 478 11.19 -34.17 -12.18
N PRO A 479 10.65 -35.34 -12.59
CA PRO A 479 11.41 -36.59 -12.60
C PRO A 479 12.68 -36.48 -13.43
N LEU A 480 13.75 -37.18 -13.03
CA LEU A 480 15.03 -37.13 -13.74
C LEU A 480 14.88 -37.55 -15.21
N GLU A 481 14.07 -38.59 -15.46
CA GLU A 481 13.76 -39.10 -16.80
C GLU A 481 13.06 -38.07 -17.70
N VAL A 482 12.24 -37.17 -17.13
CA VAL A 482 11.58 -36.11 -17.91
C VAL A 482 12.62 -35.09 -18.38
N ILE A 483 13.62 -34.77 -17.55
CA ILE A 483 14.69 -33.85 -17.88
C ILE A 483 15.65 -34.49 -18.90
N SER A 484 16.12 -35.72 -18.65
CA SER A 484 17.05 -36.40 -19.56
C SER A 484 16.45 -36.58 -20.95
N ASN A 485 15.22 -37.09 -21.05
CA ASN A 485 14.55 -37.28 -22.35
C ASN A 485 14.12 -35.95 -22.97
N GLY A 486 13.62 -35.00 -22.17
CA GLY A 486 13.14 -33.70 -22.66
C GLY A 486 14.24 -32.82 -23.24
N PHE A 487 15.43 -32.83 -22.63
CA PHE A 487 16.60 -32.10 -23.12
C PHE A 487 17.57 -32.95 -23.93
N GLN A 488 17.32 -34.25 -24.10
CA GLN A 488 18.20 -35.21 -24.79
C GLN A 488 19.63 -35.25 -24.22
N ILE A 489 19.73 -35.35 -22.89
CA ILE A 489 20.99 -35.37 -22.13
C ILE A 489 21.11 -36.62 -21.27
N SER A 490 22.31 -36.94 -20.79
CA SER A 490 22.54 -38.07 -19.88
C SER A 490 21.84 -37.88 -18.51
N PRO A 491 21.47 -38.96 -17.81
CA PRO A 491 20.98 -38.87 -16.43
C PRO A 491 21.93 -38.12 -15.49
N GLU A 492 23.24 -38.21 -15.71
CA GLU A 492 24.27 -37.48 -14.97
C GLU A 492 24.20 -35.97 -15.20
N GLU A 493 24.04 -35.53 -16.45
CA GLU A 493 23.84 -34.11 -16.79
C GLU A 493 22.51 -33.59 -16.27
N ALA A 494 21.44 -34.38 -16.38
CA ALA A 494 20.14 -34.02 -15.80
C ALA A 494 20.24 -33.85 -14.26
N ARG A 495 21.07 -34.66 -13.58
CA ARG A 495 21.38 -34.48 -12.15
C ARG A 495 22.13 -33.17 -11.89
N LYS A 496 23.12 -32.82 -12.73
CA LYS A 496 23.84 -31.54 -12.63
C LYS A 496 22.87 -30.36 -12.74
N ILE A 497 22.00 -30.33 -13.75
CA ILE A 497 20.98 -29.29 -13.93
C ILE A 497 20.07 -29.17 -12.70
N LYS A 498 19.65 -30.32 -12.14
CA LYS A 498 18.72 -30.38 -11.02
C LYS A 498 19.34 -29.97 -9.66
N PHE A 499 20.63 -30.24 -9.46
CA PHE A 499 21.25 -30.20 -8.13
C PHE A 499 22.47 -29.31 -7.98
N ASN A 500 23.07 -28.75 -9.06
CA ASN A 500 24.25 -27.88 -8.93
C ASN A 500 23.94 -26.56 -8.20
N THR A 501 22.79 -25.94 -8.49
CA THR A 501 22.36 -24.72 -7.79
C THR A 501 21.61 -25.10 -6.52
N LEU A 502 22.27 -24.97 -5.38
CA LEU A 502 21.73 -25.32 -4.06
C LEU A 502 20.92 -24.18 -3.43
N GLU A 503 21.11 -22.96 -3.92
CA GLU A 503 20.40 -21.77 -3.47
C GLU A 503 18.93 -21.76 -3.89
N THR A 504 18.08 -21.06 -3.14
CA THR A 504 16.64 -20.93 -3.45
C THR A 504 16.33 -19.73 -4.34
N THR A 505 16.89 -18.57 -4.03
CA THR A 505 16.55 -17.29 -4.70
C THR A 505 17.78 -16.48 -5.09
N LEU A 506 18.71 -16.27 -4.15
CA LEU A 506 19.92 -15.46 -4.36
C LEU A 506 21.15 -16.35 -4.55
N THR A 507 21.93 -16.10 -5.60
CA THR A 507 23.23 -16.75 -5.83
C THR A 507 24.28 -15.74 -6.31
N ARG A 508 25.54 -16.17 -6.38
CA ARG A 508 26.62 -15.40 -6.98
C ARG A 508 26.59 -15.60 -8.50
N ALA A 509 26.59 -14.51 -9.26
CA ALA A 509 26.81 -14.57 -10.69
C ALA A 509 28.30 -14.83 -10.96
N ALA A 510 28.63 -15.91 -11.66
CA ALA A 510 29.98 -16.14 -12.16
C ALA A 510 30.35 -14.97 -13.11
N GLY A 511 31.44 -14.27 -12.83
CA GLY A 511 31.97 -13.28 -13.78
C GLY A 511 32.47 -13.97 -15.06
N ARG A 512 32.62 -13.25 -16.17
CA ARG A 512 33.13 -13.81 -17.44
C ARG A 512 34.43 -14.64 -17.27
N GLN A 513 35.29 -14.28 -16.32
CA GLN A 513 36.50 -15.04 -15.98
C GLN A 513 36.21 -16.43 -15.40
N GLN A 514 35.12 -16.57 -14.64
CA GLN A 514 34.69 -17.85 -14.09
C GLN A 514 33.92 -18.67 -15.12
N GLN A 515 33.32 -18.04 -16.14
CA GLN A 515 32.78 -18.73 -17.33
C GLN A 515 33.89 -19.38 -18.16
N GLN A 516 35.03 -18.70 -18.37
CA GLN A 516 36.21 -19.30 -19.00
C GLN A 516 36.75 -20.47 -18.19
N LEU A 517 36.80 -20.36 -16.86
CA LEU A 517 37.20 -21.47 -15.98
C LEU A 517 36.20 -22.64 -15.99
N ILE A 518 34.89 -22.36 -16.11
CA ILE A 518 33.88 -23.42 -16.23
C ILE A 518 33.98 -24.08 -17.60
N GLU A 519 34.21 -23.33 -18.68
CA GLU A 519 34.47 -23.89 -20.02
C GLU A 519 35.73 -24.76 -20.01
N GLU A 520 36.84 -24.30 -19.43
CA GLU A 520 38.09 -25.08 -19.29
C GLU A 520 37.91 -26.34 -18.42
N ILE A 521 37.09 -26.29 -17.36
CA ILE A 521 36.79 -27.45 -16.50
C ILE A 521 35.80 -28.43 -17.16
N VAL A 522 34.95 -27.95 -18.08
CA VAL A 522 34.00 -28.80 -18.82
C VAL A 522 34.65 -29.44 -20.05
N GLU A 523 35.67 -28.79 -20.64
CA GLU A 523 36.46 -29.33 -21.75
C GLU A 523 37.60 -30.29 -21.32
N ALA A 524 38.01 -30.27 -20.05
CA ALA A 524 38.98 -31.19 -19.44
C ALA A 524 38.30 -32.40 -18.76
#